data_AF-A0A355E5C2-F1
#
_entry.id   AF-A0A355E5C2-F1
#
_cell.length_a   1.000
_cell.length_b   1.000
_cell.length_c   1.000
_cell.angle_alpha   90.00
_cell.angle_beta   90.00
_cell.angle_gamma   90.00
#
_symmetry.space_group_name_H-M   'P 1'
#
loop_
_entity.id
_entity.type
_entity.pdbx_description
1 polymer ?
#
loop_
_entity_poly.entity_id
_entity_poly.type
_entity_poly.pdbx_seq_one_letter_code
_entity_poly.pdbx_strand_id
1 'polypeptide(L)'
;MQKKLFKHGGSYAVDLPISFVRELDPKTVLIERQADRIVIAPKRELDTIEQEPEFAAFAAALLRDALRRPSKLRDAKEVWDKEWDELLKGVPRGED
;
A
#
# COMPACT_ATOMS: atom_id res chain seq x y z
N MET A 1 -27.86 17.37 3.02
CA MET A 1 -26.99 17.47 1.82
C MET A 1 -26.41 16.09 1.56
N GLN A 2 -26.89 15.39 0.53
CA GLN A 2 -26.51 14.00 0.24
C GLN A 2 -25.07 14.02 -0.30
N LYS A 3 -24.10 13.49 0.44
CA LYS A 3 -22.69 13.43 -0.01
C LYS A 3 -22.63 12.46 -1.19
N LYS A 4 -22.50 12.99 -2.40
CA LYS A 4 -22.53 12.20 -3.64
C LYS A 4 -21.12 11.70 -3.94
N LEU A 5 -20.96 10.39 -4.11
CA LEU A 5 -19.76 9.80 -4.68
C LEU A 5 -19.66 10.23 -6.15
N PHE A 6 -18.50 10.74 -6.58
CA PHE A 6 -18.27 11.16 -7.95
C PHE A 6 -16.92 10.66 -8.47
N LYS A 7 -16.70 10.74 -9.79
CA LYS A 7 -15.41 10.39 -10.41
C LYS A 7 -14.51 11.61 -10.45
N HIS A 8 -13.28 11.45 -9.98
CA HIS A 8 -12.22 12.46 -10.09
C HIS A 8 -10.96 11.79 -10.65
N GLY A 9 -10.62 12.11 -11.91
CA GLY A 9 -9.62 11.37 -12.66
C GLY A 9 -10.01 9.89 -12.81
N GLY A 10 -9.10 8.98 -12.46
CA GLY A 10 -9.33 7.53 -12.47
C GLY A 10 -10.10 6.98 -11.26
N SER A 11 -10.28 7.78 -10.20
CA SER A 11 -10.73 7.29 -8.89
C SER A 11 -12.12 7.83 -8.50
N TYR A 12 -12.74 7.21 -7.49
CA TYR A 12 -13.94 7.75 -6.85
C TYR A 12 -13.57 8.72 -5.73
N ALA A 13 -14.36 9.76 -5.55
CA ALA A 13 -14.15 10.82 -4.58
C ALA A 13 -15.47 11.25 -3.92
N VAL A 14 -15.35 11.89 -2.74
CA VAL A 14 -16.46 12.48 -1.98
C VAL A 14 -16.06 13.88 -1.54
N ASP A 15 -16.95 14.85 -1.72
CA ASP A 15 -16.73 16.20 -1.24
C ASP A 15 -16.93 16.28 0.28
N LEU A 16 -15.96 16.89 0.95
CA LEU A 16 -16.02 17.21 2.37
C LEU A 16 -16.08 18.72 2.56
N PRO A 17 -16.90 19.23 3.51
CA PRO A 17 -16.91 20.65 3.84
C PRO A 17 -15.51 21.13 4.22
N ILE A 18 -15.10 22.30 3.72
CA ILE A 18 -13.77 22.85 4.02
C ILE A 18 -13.56 23.08 5.52
N SER A 19 -14.62 23.43 6.25
CA SER A 19 -14.59 23.57 7.72
C SER A 19 -14.24 22.27 8.43
N PHE A 20 -14.62 21.12 7.87
CA PHE A 20 -14.29 19.81 8.42
C PHE A 20 -12.82 19.45 8.16
N VAL A 21 -12.28 19.77 6.98
CA VAL A 21 -10.92 19.36 6.58
C VAL A 21 -9.84 20.29 7.12
N ARG A 22 -10.17 21.58 7.33
CA ARG A 22 -9.20 22.61 7.72
C ARG A 22 -8.52 22.34 9.06
N GLU A 23 -9.20 21.65 9.97
CA GLU A 23 -8.70 21.34 11.32
C GLU A 23 -8.16 19.90 11.44
N LEU A 24 -8.21 19.10 10.36
CA LEU A 24 -7.70 17.72 10.37
C LEU A 24 -6.19 17.69 10.10
N ASP A 25 -5.46 17.17 11.07
CA ASP A 25 -4.06 16.75 10.95
C ASP A 25 -3.92 15.36 11.58
N PRO A 26 -3.37 14.34 10.90
CA PRO A 26 -2.82 14.34 9.54
C PRO A 26 -3.88 14.32 8.42
N LYS A 27 -3.51 14.86 7.25
CA LYS A 27 -4.32 14.80 6.01
C LYS A 27 -4.33 13.43 5.35
N THR A 28 -3.41 12.55 5.74
CA THR A 28 -3.36 11.16 5.29
C THR A 28 -4.32 10.33 6.13
N VAL A 29 -5.13 9.51 5.46
CA VAL A 29 -6.18 8.71 6.10
C VAL A 29 -6.07 7.24 5.71
N LEU A 30 -6.54 6.37 6.58
CA LEU A 30 -6.86 4.98 6.27
C LEU A 30 -8.33 4.87 5.87
N ILE A 31 -8.61 3.94 4.96
CA ILE A 31 -9.97 3.63 4.51
C ILE A 31 -10.22 2.16 4.84
N GLU A 32 -11.12 1.92 5.78
CA GLU A 32 -11.52 0.57 6.18
C GLU A 32 -12.94 0.28 5.72
N ARG A 33 -13.14 -0.92 5.19
CA ARG A 33 -14.48 -1.41 4.86
C ARG A 33 -15.02 -2.22 6.04
N GLN A 34 -16.10 -1.75 6.64
CA GLN A 34 -16.92 -2.51 7.59
C GLN A 34 -18.16 -3.07 6.87
N ALA A 35 -18.92 -3.95 7.54
CA ALA A 35 -20.03 -4.67 6.93
C ALA A 35 -21.12 -3.76 6.32
N ASP A 36 -21.37 -2.60 6.95
CA ASP A 36 -22.45 -1.66 6.59
C ASP A 36 -21.93 -0.26 6.17
N ARG A 37 -20.63 -0.01 6.29
CA ARG A 37 -20.06 1.33 6.09
C ARG A 37 -18.59 1.32 5.68
N ILE A 38 -18.15 2.44 5.15
CA ILE A 38 -16.73 2.75 4.93
C ILE A 38 -16.31 3.72 6.04
N VAL A 39 -15.25 3.38 6.77
CA VAL A 39 -14.67 4.20 7.82
C VAL A 39 -13.41 4.87 7.26
N ILE A 40 -13.32 6.18 7.44
CA ILE A 40 -12.14 6.97 7.07
C ILE A 40 -11.57 7.54 8.36
N ALA A 41 -10.35 7.17 8.72
CA ALA A 41 -9.69 7.56 9.96
C ALA A 41 -8.30 8.17 9.68
N PRO A 42 -7.80 9.10 10.50
CA PRO A 42 -6.43 9.61 10.35
C PRO A 42 -5.40 8.50 10.48
N LYS A 43 -4.40 8.48 9.59
CA LYS A 43 -3.30 7.52 9.64
C LYS A 43 -2.37 7.84 10.83
N ARG A 44 -2.07 6.85 11.66
CA ARG A 44 -1.12 6.92 12.78
C ARG A 44 0.25 6.43 12.34
N GLU A 45 1.30 6.78 13.09
CA GLU A 45 2.66 6.31 12.81
C GLU A 45 2.80 4.78 12.88
N LEU A 46 2.02 4.14 13.76
CA LEU A 46 2.01 2.70 13.93
C LEU A 46 1.20 1.98 12.85
N ASP A 47 0.46 2.69 12.00
CA ASP A 47 -0.33 2.10 10.92
C ASP A 47 0.60 1.80 9.73
N THR A 48 1.31 0.68 9.85
CA THR A 48 2.26 0.20 8.84
C THR A 48 1.61 -0.81 7.90
N ILE A 49 2.18 -0.99 6.71
CA ILE A 49 1.64 -1.90 5.69
C ILE A 49 1.59 -3.35 6.22
N GLU A 50 2.47 -3.69 7.16
CA GLU A 50 2.54 -5.01 7.79
C GLU A 50 1.30 -5.37 8.61
N GLN A 51 0.49 -4.37 9.00
CA GLN A 51 -0.74 -4.58 9.77
C GLN A 51 -1.95 -4.85 8.88
N GLU A 52 -1.85 -4.67 7.56
CA GLU A 52 -2.94 -4.99 6.64
C GLU A 52 -3.17 -6.51 6.56
N PRO A 53 -4.41 -7.00 6.66
CA PRO A 53 -4.71 -8.44 6.55
C PRO A 53 -4.16 -9.09 5.27
N GLU A 54 -4.11 -8.32 4.19
CA GLU A 54 -3.63 -8.72 2.88
C GLU A 54 -2.10 -8.78 2.80
N PHE A 55 -1.38 -8.14 3.72
CA PHE A 55 0.07 -8.04 3.68
C PHE A 55 0.76 -9.42 3.70
N ALA A 56 0.29 -10.32 4.56
CA ALA A 56 0.82 -11.67 4.63
C ALA A 56 0.61 -12.43 3.31
N ALA A 57 -0.55 -12.24 2.67
CA ALA A 57 -0.84 -12.84 1.37
C ALA A 57 0.01 -12.24 0.25
N PHE A 58 0.22 -10.93 0.27
CA PHE A 58 1.10 -10.21 -0.64
C PHE A 58 2.56 -10.68 -0.51
N ALA A 59 3.10 -10.72 0.71
CA ALA A 59 4.45 -11.19 1.00
C ALA A 59 4.63 -12.66 0.58
N ALA A 60 3.64 -13.52 0.84
CA ALA A 60 3.67 -14.91 0.41
C ALA A 60 3.65 -15.06 -1.12
N ALA A 61 2.89 -14.21 -1.83
CA ALA A 61 2.89 -14.20 -3.29
C ALA A 61 4.24 -13.74 -3.84
N LEU A 62 4.81 -12.66 -3.28
CA LEU A 62 6.13 -12.15 -3.63
C LEU A 62 7.21 -13.23 -3.42
N LEU A 63 7.18 -13.93 -2.27
CA LEU A 63 8.13 -15.01 -1.99
C LEU A 63 8.01 -16.16 -2.98
N ARG A 64 6.79 -16.56 -3.37
CA ARG A 64 6.60 -17.62 -4.38
C ARG A 64 7.12 -17.21 -5.74
N ASP A 65 6.87 -15.97 -6.16
CA ASP A 65 7.36 -15.45 -7.43
C ASP A 65 8.88 -15.31 -7.43
N ALA A 66 9.45 -14.84 -6.32
CA ALA A 66 10.88 -14.77 -6.07
C ALA A 66 11.59 -16.13 -6.16
N LEU A 67 11.00 -17.17 -5.56
CA LEU A 67 11.55 -18.53 -5.60
C LEU A 67 11.44 -19.16 -7.00
N ARG A 68 10.39 -18.82 -7.75
CA ARG A 68 10.17 -19.33 -9.12
C ARG A 68 10.98 -18.59 -10.17
N ARG A 69 11.23 -17.30 -9.98
CA ARG A 69 11.96 -16.42 -10.89
C ARG A 69 12.87 -15.49 -10.09
N PRO A 70 14.00 -16.01 -9.59
CA PRO A 70 14.95 -15.23 -8.79
C PRO A 70 15.50 -14.01 -9.52
N SER A 71 15.55 -14.03 -10.86
CA SER A 71 15.94 -12.91 -11.71
C SER A 71 15.08 -11.66 -11.46
N LYS A 72 13.76 -11.83 -11.28
CA LYS A 72 12.81 -10.72 -11.06
C LYS A 72 12.99 -9.95 -9.75
N LEU A 73 13.63 -10.56 -8.73
CA LEU A 73 13.95 -9.86 -7.48
C LEU A 73 14.95 -8.72 -7.69
N ARG A 74 15.76 -8.81 -8.76
CA ARG A 74 16.80 -7.83 -9.08
C ARG A 74 16.27 -6.68 -9.93
N ASP A 75 15.11 -6.84 -10.58
CA ASP A 75 14.46 -5.76 -11.34
C ASP A 75 13.89 -4.67 -10.42
N ALA A 76 13.68 -4.98 -9.12
CA ALA A 76 13.26 -4.02 -8.10
C ALA A 76 14.36 -3.03 -7.66
N LYS A 77 15.52 -3.03 -8.32
CA LYS A 77 16.70 -2.22 -7.95
C LYS A 77 16.47 -0.71 -7.99
N GLU A 78 15.44 -0.23 -8.67
CA GLU A 78 15.06 1.19 -8.63
C GLU A 78 14.28 1.57 -7.36
N VAL A 79 13.76 0.60 -6.59
CA VAL A 79 12.89 0.83 -5.43
C VAL A 79 13.63 0.66 -4.11
N TRP A 80 14.62 -0.24 -4.05
CA TRP A 80 15.44 -0.46 -2.86
C TRP A 80 16.92 -0.23 -3.15
N ASP A 81 17.60 0.46 -2.23
CA ASP A 81 18.94 1.02 -2.39
C ASP A 81 20.06 -0.03 -2.21
N LYS A 82 21.26 0.40 -1.79
CA LYS A 82 22.45 -0.46 -1.61
C LYS A 82 22.21 -1.63 -0.65
N GLU A 83 21.25 -1.52 0.27
CA GLU A 83 20.91 -2.59 1.20
C GLU A 83 20.25 -3.79 0.47
N TRP A 84 19.64 -3.54 -0.69
CA TRP A 84 19.02 -4.59 -1.50
C TRP A 84 20.04 -5.56 -2.12
N ASP A 85 21.17 -5.03 -2.59
CA ASP A 85 22.25 -5.85 -3.15
C ASP A 85 22.87 -6.76 -2.06
N GLU A 86 22.93 -6.30 -0.80
CA GLU A 86 23.35 -7.12 0.35
C GLU A 86 22.32 -8.19 0.70
N LEU A 87 21.03 -7.85 0.71
CA LEU A 87 19.94 -8.79 1.00
C LEU A 87 19.84 -9.91 -0.04
N LEU A 88 20.18 -9.64 -1.31
CA LEU A 88 20.19 -10.63 -2.39
C LEU A 88 21.49 -11.45 -2.48
N LYS A 89 22.43 -11.27 -1.55
CA LYS A 89 23.68 -12.03 -1.51
C LYS A 89 23.41 -13.51 -1.22
N GLY A 90 23.74 -14.37 -2.18
CA GLY A 90 23.49 -15.82 -2.10
C GLY A 90 22.19 -16.29 -2.77
N VAL A 91 21.34 -15.37 -3.26
CA VAL A 91 20.21 -15.73 -4.12
C VAL A 91 20.74 -16.05 -5.53
N PRO A 92 20.51 -17.26 -6.06
CA PRO A 92 20.91 -17.64 -7.42
C PRO A 92 20.33 -16.64 -8.40
N ARG A 93 21.08 -16.26 -9.44
CA ARG A 93 20.59 -15.27 -10.41
C ARG A 93 19.39 -15.79 -11.22
N GLY A 94 19.20 -17.10 -11.29
CA GLY A 94 18.28 -17.74 -12.22
C GLY A 94 18.80 -17.54 -13.65
N GLU A 95 18.80 -18.61 -14.44
CA GLU A 95 18.84 -18.47 -15.90
C GLU A 95 17.38 -18.57 -16.34
N ASP A 96 16.91 -17.59 -17.12
CA ASP A 96 15.54 -17.58 -17.67
C ASP A 96 15.31 -18.73 -18.66
#